data_AF-A0A9E3YRJ5-F1
#
_entry.id   AF-A0A9E3YRJ5-F1
#
_cell.length_a   1.000
_cell.length_b   1.000
_cell.length_c   1.000
_cell.angle_alpha   90.00
_cell.angle_beta   90.00
_cell.angle_gamma   90.00
#
_symmetry.space_group_name_H-M   'P 1'
#
loop_
_entity.id
_entity.type
_entity.pdbx_description
1 polymer ?
#
loop_
_entity_poly.entity_id
_entity_poly.type
_entity_poly.pdbx_seq_one_letter_code
_entity_poly.pdbx_strand_id
1 'polypeptide(L)'
;MQQVFEDGLPGGREEGAASVVVTGTITVSDLDGLEDIETITIAGIAFDVGSGMEELVGQSVPTHYGQLTITSYENGVYGYEYTLHSVVDNDSQAGATDDGFIESIPISVSDGTASAATQIDVTIVDSEPAILDVENAVIVNAPGLSVTGHITAVSADGLAGFSLAGSLGLAPEGVSYALQDDGTLVATDVTGDVLFTISLDSAGSYTFTLFKAYADVVASSPDLANLALVPGKPSVSVETSLYQSYDAHTGAGVGDPLTSVVFSAGSRSLNPSSDGLGIGNNLIDDLGAGSPEVLRMSFADALTGCSLNVGNLSTNDVLVWKVYHAGTLIDSGTISGSYVGSDGSVVNITGDESSEYWIDLSRNGLEQHTLFDTVELSAANHTSWKFIGFAVETPISIVETPLEFAVQGTDNDGDVSMSADFVVNIIGAGNMLYDLEGNTVFAGDIGPDVFKWSLADPGAHDTIAHFDTRPAIEGGDILDLRDLLQTENHDNLTGYLHFQATADGGALVRISPTGAFTGDAEHDAGVPFQTIELQNASGLLAIGSDQQIIEHLINSGKLMTDG
;
A
#
# COMPACT_ATOMS: atom_id res chain seq x y z
N MET A 1 28.68 -16.16 -38.09
CA MET A 1 27.23 -15.86 -38.11
C MET A 1 27.12 -14.36 -38.07
N GLN A 2 26.28 -13.78 -38.91
CA GLN A 2 26.07 -12.33 -38.96
C GLN A 2 24.88 -12.03 -38.05
N GLN A 3 25.10 -11.22 -37.02
CA GLN A 3 24.08 -10.93 -36.03
C GLN A 3 23.91 -9.42 -35.88
N VAL A 4 22.66 -9.00 -35.75
CA VAL A 4 22.24 -7.66 -35.35
C VAL A 4 21.23 -7.81 -34.21
N PHE A 5 21.10 -6.77 -33.39
CA PHE A 5 20.28 -6.81 -32.18
C PHE A 5 19.21 -5.73 -32.24
N GLU A 6 17.98 -6.11 -31.93
CA GLU A 6 16.86 -5.16 -31.82
C GLU A 6 17.02 -4.23 -30.62
N ASP A 7 17.67 -4.70 -29.56
CA ASP A 7 18.08 -3.89 -28.41
C ASP A 7 18.84 -2.60 -28.79
N GLY A 8 19.51 -2.57 -29.95
CA GLY A 8 20.27 -1.43 -30.42
C GLY A 8 19.44 -0.38 -31.18
N LEU A 9 18.18 -0.70 -31.51
CA LEU A 9 17.22 0.22 -32.12
C LEU A 9 16.68 1.22 -31.08
N PRO A 10 16.12 2.36 -31.51
CA PRO A 10 15.48 3.31 -30.61
C PRO A 10 14.40 2.64 -29.75
N GLY A 11 14.44 2.87 -28.43
CA GLY A 11 13.51 2.25 -27.48
C GLY A 11 13.95 0.90 -26.90
N GLY A 12 15.00 0.27 -27.46
CA GLY A 12 15.59 -0.95 -26.91
C GLY A 12 16.40 -0.70 -25.62
N ARG A 13 16.67 -1.77 -24.87
CA ARG A 13 17.39 -1.70 -23.58
C ARG A 13 18.86 -1.28 -23.68
N GLU A 14 19.47 -1.48 -24.85
CA GLU A 14 20.87 -1.13 -25.14
C GLU A 14 20.93 -0.18 -26.35
N GLU A 15 20.01 0.79 -26.42
CA GLU A 15 19.90 1.75 -27.53
C GLU A 15 21.27 2.37 -27.85
N GLY A 16 21.75 2.17 -29.08
CA GLY A 16 23.05 2.67 -29.54
C GLY A 16 24.30 1.98 -28.96
N ALA A 17 24.15 1.03 -28.04
CA ALA A 17 25.24 0.21 -27.48
C ALA A 17 25.30 -1.19 -28.12
N ALA A 18 24.15 -1.81 -28.40
CA ALA A 18 24.08 -3.06 -29.16
C ALA A 18 24.17 -2.79 -30.68
N SER A 19 24.86 -3.67 -31.41
CA SER A 19 25.13 -3.43 -32.83
C SER A 19 23.90 -3.74 -33.70
N VAL A 20 23.32 -2.71 -34.30
CA VAL A 20 22.34 -2.84 -35.40
C VAL A 20 23.00 -3.00 -36.76
N VAL A 21 24.34 -3.04 -36.82
CA VAL A 21 25.13 -3.11 -38.05
C VAL A 21 25.97 -4.39 -38.07
N VAL A 22 26.01 -5.06 -39.22
CA VAL A 22 26.92 -6.18 -39.47
C VAL A 22 27.54 -6.07 -40.86
N THR A 23 28.80 -6.47 -40.99
CA THR A 23 29.52 -6.47 -42.28
C THR A 23 29.85 -7.88 -42.72
N GLY A 24 29.96 -8.08 -44.03
CA GLY A 24 30.29 -9.38 -44.63
C GLY A 24 30.83 -9.24 -46.04
N THR A 25 30.99 -10.38 -46.70
CA THR A 25 31.46 -10.42 -48.10
C THR A 25 30.61 -11.35 -48.97
N ILE A 26 30.48 -10.99 -50.24
CA ILE A 26 29.88 -11.80 -51.30
C ILE A 26 30.99 -12.12 -52.30
N THR A 27 31.14 -13.40 -52.67
CA THR A 27 32.09 -13.80 -53.71
C THR A 27 31.35 -14.16 -54.98
N VAL A 28 31.69 -13.49 -56.07
CA VAL A 28 31.26 -13.80 -57.42
C VAL A 28 32.41 -14.48 -58.14
N SER A 29 32.10 -15.58 -58.81
CA SER A 29 33.07 -16.32 -59.61
C SER A 29 32.40 -16.85 -60.86
N ASP A 30 33.09 -16.73 -61.99
CA ASP A 30 32.74 -17.42 -63.23
C ASP A 30 33.92 -18.26 -63.72
N LEU A 31 33.61 -19.27 -64.54
CA LEU A 31 34.59 -20.22 -65.05
C LEU A 31 35.51 -19.61 -66.12
N ASP A 32 35.00 -18.70 -66.94
CA ASP A 32 35.70 -18.01 -68.04
C ASP A 32 36.11 -16.58 -67.72
N GLY A 33 35.62 -16.00 -66.62
CA GLY A 33 36.08 -14.73 -66.08
C GLY A 33 34.92 -13.85 -65.63
N LEU A 34 35.19 -12.72 -64.99
CA LEU A 34 34.11 -11.84 -64.50
C LEU A 34 33.65 -10.79 -65.52
N GLU A 35 34.24 -10.79 -66.72
CA GLU A 35 34.11 -9.69 -67.70
C GLU A 35 32.75 -9.68 -68.42
N ASP A 36 32.02 -10.80 -68.40
CA ASP A 36 30.72 -10.98 -69.06
C ASP A 36 29.55 -11.13 -68.07
N ILE A 37 29.79 -10.93 -66.77
CA ILE A 37 28.69 -10.81 -65.81
C ILE A 37 27.86 -9.56 -66.16
N GLU A 38 26.60 -9.78 -66.52
CA GLU A 38 25.70 -8.70 -66.93
C GLU A 38 24.89 -8.15 -65.76
N THR A 39 24.39 -9.02 -64.87
CA THR A 39 23.45 -8.61 -63.82
C THR A 39 23.72 -9.26 -62.47
N ILE A 40 23.59 -8.46 -61.42
CA ILE A 40 23.50 -8.91 -60.03
C ILE A 40 22.16 -8.46 -59.47
N THR A 41 21.41 -9.39 -58.87
CA THR A 41 20.13 -9.10 -58.21
C THR A 41 20.30 -9.32 -56.71
N ILE A 42 19.93 -8.32 -55.90
CA ILE A 42 19.96 -8.37 -54.44
C ILE A 42 18.57 -8.01 -53.93
N ALA A 43 18.00 -8.84 -53.05
CA ALA A 43 16.65 -8.68 -52.51
C ALA A 43 15.58 -8.44 -53.61
N GLY A 44 15.78 -9.03 -54.80
CA GLY A 44 14.90 -8.86 -55.95
C GLY A 44 15.12 -7.58 -56.79
N ILE A 45 16.04 -6.70 -56.39
CA ILE A 45 16.44 -5.51 -57.18
C ILE A 45 17.61 -5.89 -58.07
N ALA A 46 17.42 -5.78 -59.39
CA ALA A 46 18.46 -6.07 -60.39
C ALA A 46 19.32 -4.84 -60.70
N PHE A 47 20.63 -5.04 -60.72
CA PHE A 47 21.64 -4.07 -61.09
C PHE A 47 22.38 -4.54 -62.34
N ASP A 48 22.54 -3.65 -63.31
CA ASP A 48 23.39 -3.86 -64.48
C ASP A 48 24.84 -3.58 -64.06
N VAL A 49 25.72 -4.52 -64.37
CA VAL A 49 27.16 -4.49 -64.04
C VAL A 49 28.02 -4.80 -65.27
N GLY A 50 27.43 -4.85 -66.46
CA GLY A 50 28.14 -5.19 -67.70
C GLY A 50 29.19 -4.17 -68.15
N SER A 51 29.17 -2.95 -67.59
CA SER A 51 30.23 -1.95 -67.78
C SER A 51 31.34 -2.00 -66.72
N GLY A 52 31.15 -2.77 -65.65
CA GLY A 52 32.13 -2.98 -64.58
C GLY A 52 31.49 -3.38 -63.25
N MET A 53 32.10 -4.37 -62.60
CA MET A 53 31.64 -4.85 -61.29
C MET A 53 31.72 -3.76 -60.20
N GLU A 54 32.62 -2.78 -60.33
CA GLU A 54 32.78 -1.69 -59.37
C GLU A 54 31.54 -0.78 -59.24
N GLU A 55 30.64 -0.78 -60.25
CA GLU A 55 29.47 0.13 -60.29
C GLU A 55 28.44 -0.16 -59.20
N LEU A 56 28.47 -1.37 -58.63
CA LEU A 56 27.59 -1.76 -57.54
C LEU A 56 28.04 -1.16 -56.18
N VAL A 57 29.29 -0.69 -56.07
CA VAL A 57 29.80 -0.10 -54.82
C VAL A 57 29.08 1.21 -54.51
N GLY A 58 28.53 1.31 -53.31
CA GLY A 58 27.72 2.44 -52.84
C GLY A 58 26.23 2.29 -53.10
N GLN A 59 25.77 1.22 -53.76
CA GLN A 59 24.34 0.92 -53.89
C GLN A 59 23.78 0.38 -52.57
N SER A 60 22.59 0.86 -52.22
CA SER A 60 21.84 0.43 -51.04
C SER A 60 20.51 -0.18 -51.46
N VAL A 61 20.17 -1.33 -50.87
CA VAL A 61 18.98 -2.11 -51.16
C VAL A 61 18.17 -2.24 -49.86
N PRO A 62 16.91 -1.77 -49.80
CA PRO A 62 16.05 -2.05 -48.68
C PRO A 62 15.73 -3.55 -48.62
N THR A 63 15.80 -4.13 -47.44
CA THR A 63 15.32 -5.49 -47.15
C THR A 63 13.98 -5.39 -46.41
N HIS A 64 13.51 -6.47 -45.79
CA HIS A 64 12.26 -6.43 -45.03
C HIS A 64 12.43 -5.67 -43.71
N TYR A 65 13.54 -5.89 -43.00
CA TYR A 65 13.80 -5.32 -41.67
C TYR A 65 14.92 -4.28 -41.63
N GLY A 66 15.65 -4.11 -42.73
CA GLY A 66 16.82 -3.25 -42.77
C GLY A 66 17.23 -2.79 -44.15
N GLN A 67 18.52 -2.55 -44.30
CA GLN A 67 19.14 -2.11 -45.55
C GLN A 67 20.50 -2.77 -45.73
N LEU A 68 20.75 -3.29 -46.93
CA LEU A 68 22.06 -3.79 -47.33
C LEU A 68 22.75 -2.80 -48.28
N THR A 69 23.95 -2.36 -47.92
CA THR A 69 24.78 -1.45 -48.72
C THR A 69 26.06 -2.16 -49.14
N ILE A 70 26.39 -2.10 -50.44
CA ILE A 70 27.67 -2.61 -50.95
C ILE A 70 28.76 -1.57 -50.69
N THR A 71 29.81 -1.93 -49.96
CA THR A 71 30.79 -0.98 -49.42
C THR A 71 32.14 -1.03 -50.13
N SER A 72 32.49 -2.17 -50.73
CA SER A 72 33.76 -2.33 -51.44
C SER A 72 33.67 -3.41 -52.52
N TYR A 73 34.62 -3.38 -53.46
CA TYR A 73 34.81 -4.44 -54.43
C TYR A 73 36.31 -4.65 -54.69
N GLU A 74 36.75 -5.90 -54.68
CA GLU A 74 38.10 -6.31 -55.09
C GLU A 74 38.07 -7.73 -55.69
N ASN A 75 38.44 -7.86 -56.97
CA ASN A 75 38.65 -9.15 -57.66
C ASN A 75 37.52 -10.19 -57.47
N GLY A 76 36.27 -9.80 -57.74
CA GLY A 76 35.10 -10.67 -57.59
C GLY A 76 34.54 -10.75 -56.17
N VAL A 77 35.13 -10.06 -55.19
CA VAL A 77 34.63 -10.02 -53.81
C VAL A 77 34.04 -8.65 -53.52
N TYR A 78 32.74 -8.62 -53.23
CA TYR A 78 32.08 -7.44 -52.67
C TYR A 78 32.13 -7.47 -51.15
N GLY A 79 32.47 -6.35 -50.53
CA GLY A 79 32.13 -6.09 -49.14
C GLY A 79 30.73 -5.51 -49.04
N TYR A 80 29.98 -5.85 -48.00
CA TYR A 80 28.70 -5.23 -47.70
C TYR A 80 28.57 -4.90 -46.22
N GLU A 81 27.65 -3.99 -45.93
CA GLU A 81 27.15 -3.63 -44.61
C GLU A 81 25.64 -3.81 -44.62
N TYR A 82 25.11 -4.52 -43.63
CA TYR A 82 23.68 -4.59 -43.35
C TYR A 82 23.40 -3.78 -42.09
N THR A 83 22.36 -2.94 -42.14
CA THR A 83 21.88 -2.14 -41.01
C THR A 83 20.41 -2.47 -40.74
N LEU A 84 20.12 -2.91 -39.53
CA LEU A 84 18.76 -3.14 -39.03
C LEU A 84 18.06 -1.78 -38.80
N HIS A 85 16.79 -1.69 -39.18
CA HIS A 85 16.00 -0.46 -39.06
C HIS A 85 14.62 -0.68 -38.41
N SER A 86 14.15 -1.91 -38.33
CA SER A 86 12.85 -2.24 -37.79
C SER A 86 12.95 -3.54 -37.01
N VAL A 87 12.18 -3.59 -35.93
CA VAL A 87 11.97 -4.77 -35.11
C VAL A 87 11.18 -5.85 -35.87
N VAL A 88 11.34 -7.08 -35.41
CA VAL A 88 10.70 -8.30 -35.87
C VAL A 88 9.81 -8.77 -34.73
N ASP A 89 8.49 -8.76 -34.95
CA ASP A 89 7.56 -9.48 -34.08
C ASP A 89 7.80 -10.99 -34.27
N ASN A 90 8.64 -11.56 -33.41
CA ASN A 90 9.10 -12.94 -33.53
C ASN A 90 7.97 -13.95 -33.34
N ASP A 91 6.91 -13.59 -32.62
CA ASP A 91 5.74 -14.43 -32.42
C ASP A 91 4.84 -14.56 -33.67
N SER A 92 4.90 -13.58 -34.59
CA SER A 92 4.14 -13.63 -35.85
C SER A 92 4.92 -14.16 -37.05
N GLN A 93 6.25 -14.31 -36.95
CA GLN A 93 7.07 -14.79 -38.06
C GLN A 93 7.28 -16.31 -38.07
N ALA A 94 7.05 -16.92 -39.23
CA ALA A 94 7.29 -18.34 -39.41
C ALA A 94 8.78 -18.68 -39.32
N GLY A 95 9.17 -19.42 -38.28
CA GLY A 95 10.56 -19.84 -38.05
C GLY A 95 11.38 -18.90 -37.17
N ALA A 96 10.77 -17.85 -36.64
CA ALA A 96 11.29 -17.10 -35.50
C ALA A 96 11.15 -17.93 -34.21
N THR A 97 11.94 -17.52 -33.21
CA THR A 97 11.98 -18.04 -31.85
C THR A 97 12.19 -16.87 -30.91
N ASP A 98 11.93 -17.07 -29.61
CA ASP A 98 12.17 -16.09 -28.54
C ASP A 98 13.65 -15.62 -28.47
N ASP A 99 14.59 -16.33 -29.11
CA ASP A 99 16.00 -15.94 -29.20
C ASP A 99 16.33 -15.09 -30.44
N GLY A 100 15.42 -14.98 -31.41
CA GLY A 100 15.63 -14.27 -32.67
C GLY A 100 15.07 -14.93 -33.93
N PHE A 101 15.25 -14.23 -35.04
CA PHE A 101 14.82 -14.60 -36.39
C PHE A 101 15.98 -14.56 -37.40
N ILE A 102 15.89 -15.34 -38.48
CA ILE A 102 16.88 -15.29 -39.58
C ILE A 102 16.23 -14.67 -40.81
N GLU A 103 16.66 -13.46 -41.17
CA GLU A 103 16.33 -12.86 -42.46
C GLU A 103 17.24 -13.43 -43.56
N SER A 104 16.65 -14.12 -44.53
CA SER A 104 17.36 -14.61 -45.72
C SER A 104 17.17 -13.65 -46.90
N ILE A 105 18.24 -12.93 -47.26
CA ILE A 105 18.26 -11.96 -48.36
C ILE A 105 18.71 -12.67 -49.65
N PRO A 106 17.83 -12.87 -50.64
CA PRO A 106 18.19 -13.60 -51.86
C PRO A 106 19.14 -12.79 -52.75
N ILE A 107 20.14 -13.47 -53.29
CA ILE A 107 21.11 -12.92 -54.23
C ILE A 107 21.24 -13.84 -55.44
N SER A 108 21.28 -13.27 -56.64
CA SER A 108 21.59 -14.01 -57.86
C SER A 108 22.46 -13.22 -58.81
N VAL A 109 23.24 -13.93 -59.63
CA VAL A 109 24.11 -13.39 -60.67
C VAL A 109 23.81 -14.06 -62.00
N SER A 110 23.97 -13.33 -63.11
CA SER A 110 23.77 -13.83 -64.47
C SER A 110 24.73 -13.15 -65.46
N ASP A 111 25.36 -13.95 -66.32
CA ASP A 111 26.20 -13.56 -67.46
C ASP A 111 25.37 -13.41 -68.77
N GLY A 112 24.04 -13.54 -68.67
CA GLY A 112 23.11 -13.52 -69.80
C GLY A 112 22.86 -14.89 -70.45
N THR A 113 23.65 -15.90 -70.09
CA THR A 113 23.53 -17.30 -70.56
C THR A 113 23.19 -18.28 -69.45
N ALA A 114 23.82 -18.15 -68.29
CA ALA A 114 23.68 -18.95 -67.09
C ALA A 114 23.42 -18.05 -65.87
N SER A 115 22.94 -18.66 -64.78
CA SER A 115 22.72 -17.96 -63.53
C SER A 115 23.04 -18.83 -62.32
N ALA A 116 23.43 -18.17 -61.24
CA ALA A 116 23.63 -18.77 -59.93
C ALA A 116 22.90 -17.94 -58.87
N ALA A 117 22.40 -18.60 -57.82
CA ALA A 117 21.69 -17.96 -56.72
C ALA A 117 22.13 -18.51 -55.36
N THR A 118 22.11 -17.65 -54.36
CA THR A 118 22.38 -17.93 -52.96
C THR A 118 21.61 -16.92 -52.10
N GLN A 119 21.85 -16.90 -50.80
CA GLN A 119 21.30 -15.90 -49.90
C GLN A 119 22.36 -15.42 -48.90
N ILE A 120 22.11 -14.24 -48.32
CA ILE A 120 22.76 -13.80 -47.09
C ILE A 120 21.78 -14.07 -45.96
N ASP A 121 22.23 -14.81 -44.96
CA ASP A 121 21.47 -15.02 -43.73
C ASP A 121 21.97 -14.06 -42.66
N VAL A 122 21.10 -13.16 -42.21
CA VAL A 122 21.32 -12.26 -41.08
C VAL A 122 20.43 -12.73 -39.94
N THR A 123 21.03 -13.06 -38.80
CA THR A 123 20.28 -13.34 -37.57
C THR A 123 19.95 -12.01 -36.90
N ILE A 124 18.67 -11.75 -36.71
CA ILE A 124 18.13 -10.64 -35.93
C ILE A 124 17.82 -11.22 -34.55
N VAL A 125 18.53 -10.74 -33.54
CA VAL A 125 18.36 -11.20 -32.15
C VAL A 125 17.28 -10.37 -31.50
N ASP A 126 16.35 -11.09 -30.86
CA ASP A 126 15.15 -10.55 -30.22
C ASP A 126 15.46 -9.56 -29.09
N SER A 127 14.50 -8.69 -28.78
CA SER A 127 14.59 -7.71 -27.69
C SER A 127 13.53 -7.95 -26.63
N GLU A 128 13.93 -8.52 -25.49
CA GLU A 128 13.03 -8.58 -24.33
C GLU A 128 12.81 -7.19 -23.70
N PRO A 129 11.62 -6.91 -23.13
CA PRO A 129 11.36 -5.66 -22.43
C PRO A 129 12.19 -5.59 -21.14
N ALA A 130 12.53 -4.37 -20.71
CA ALA A 130 13.31 -4.12 -19.50
C ALA A 130 12.64 -3.10 -18.57
N ILE A 131 12.40 -3.51 -17.32
CA ILE A 131 12.01 -2.59 -16.25
C ILE A 131 13.24 -1.80 -15.80
N LEU A 132 13.14 -0.48 -15.84
CA LEU A 132 14.20 0.45 -15.45
C LEU A 132 14.08 0.86 -13.98
N ASP A 133 12.85 1.08 -13.53
CA ASP A 133 12.55 1.52 -12.17
C ASP A 133 11.13 1.11 -11.75
N VAL A 134 10.97 0.83 -10.46
CA VAL A 134 9.66 0.65 -9.83
C VAL A 134 9.66 1.47 -8.55
N GLU A 135 8.75 2.44 -8.48
CA GLU A 135 8.62 3.25 -7.29
C GLU A 135 8.14 2.38 -6.12
N ASN A 136 8.76 2.50 -4.97
CA ASN A 136 8.22 1.95 -3.73
C ASN A 136 7.13 2.87 -3.19
N ALA A 137 6.14 2.30 -2.51
CA ALA A 137 5.07 3.07 -1.89
C ALA A 137 5.14 3.04 -0.36
N VAL A 138 4.54 4.06 0.25
CA VAL A 138 4.35 4.16 1.69
C VAL A 138 2.89 4.53 1.94
N ILE A 139 2.21 3.80 2.82
CA ILE A 139 0.80 4.02 3.14
C ILE A 139 0.57 3.96 4.64
N VAL A 140 -0.29 4.81 5.18
CA VAL A 140 -0.67 4.76 6.59
C VAL A 140 -1.59 3.55 6.86
N ASN A 141 -1.46 2.91 8.02
CA ASN A 141 -2.21 1.71 8.44
C ASN A 141 -3.66 2.04 8.81
N ALA A 142 -4.37 2.67 7.87
CA ALA A 142 -5.73 3.14 8.04
C ALA A 142 -6.63 2.50 6.97
N PRO A 143 -7.70 1.79 7.36
CA PRO A 143 -8.66 1.24 6.40
C PRO A 143 -9.21 2.31 5.46
N GLY A 144 -9.17 2.02 4.17
CA GLY A 144 -9.67 2.88 3.10
C GLY A 144 -8.67 3.72 2.37
N LEU A 145 -7.41 3.74 2.81
CA LEU A 145 -6.38 4.46 2.11
C LEU A 145 -5.93 3.72 0.85
N SER A 146 -5.54 4.50 -0.15
CA SER A 146 -4.82 4.02 -1.30
C SER A 146 -3.56 4.82 -1.55
N VAL A 147 -2.53 4.16 -2.05
CA VAL A 147 -1.30 4.79 -2.54
C VAL A 147 -1.01 4.27 -3.94
N THR A 148 -0.51 5.15 -4.80
CA THR A 148 -0.13 4.82 -6.16
C THR A 148 1.38 4.96 -6.33
N GLY A 149 2.00 4.01 -7.01
CA GLY A 149 3.36 4.13 -7.52
C GLY A 149 3.41 3.87 -9.03
N HIS A 150 4.57 4.12 -9.62
CA HIS A 150 4.77 3.98 -11.05
C HIS A 150 5.93 3.04 -11.41
N ILE A 151 5.80 2.37 -12.56
CA ILE A 151 6.78 1.50 -13.17
C ILE A 151 7.25 2.15 -14.46
N THR A 152 8.58 2.29 -14.61
CA THR A 152 9.18 2.74 -15.85
C THR A 152 9.87 1.57 -16.54
N ALA A 153 9.57 1.35 -17.81
CA ALA A 153 10.17 0.30 -18.62
C ALA A 153 10.46 0.77 -20.05
N VAL A 154 11.27 -0.01 -20.76
CA VAL A 154 11.62 0.19 -22.18
C VAL A 154 11.46 -1.13 -22.93
N SER A 155 11.14 -1.04 -24.21
CA SER A 155 11.07 -2.14 -25.17
C SER A 155 11.23 -1.57 -26.57
N ALA A 156 11.99 -2.26 -27.44
CA ALA A 156 12.17 -1.88 -28.83
C ALA A 156 10.84 -2.01 -29.61
N ASP A 157 10.02 -2.99 -29.23
CA ASP A 157 8.72 -3.35 -29.82
C ASP A 157 7.54 -2.56 -29.23
N GLY A 158 7.82 -1.83 -28.15
CA GLY A 158 6.86 -1.03 -27.42
C GLY A 158 6.06 -1.86 -26.42
N LEU A 159 5.74 -1.25 -25.28
CA LEU A 159 5.09 -1.95 -24.17
C LEU A 159 3.59 -2.21 -24.45
N ALA A 160 3.15 -3.44 -24.20
CA ALA A 160 1.75 -3.84 -24.24
C ALA A 160 1.08 -3.72 -22.86
N GLY A 161 1.83 -3.91 -21.76
CA GLY A 161 1.32 -3.71 -20.42
C GLY A 161 2.23 -4.24 -19.32
N PHE A 162 1.68 -4.30 -18.11
CA PHE A 162 2.37 -4.77 -16.91
C PHE A 162 1.50 -5.76 -16.15
N SER A 163 2.14 -6.65 -15.40
CA SER A 163 1.45 -7.59 -14.52
C SER A 163 2.24 -7.84 -13.25
N LEU A 164 1.55 -8.26 -12.19
CA LEU A 164 2.21 -8.79 -11.01
C LEU A 164 2.85 -10.14 -11.36
N ALA A 165 4.11 -10.32 -10.96
CA ALA A 165 4.85 -11.54 -11.25
C ALA A 165 4.23 -12.74 -10.50
N GLY A 166 4.27 -13.92 -11.12
CA GLY A 166 3.70 -15.15 -10.56
C GLY A 166 4.32 -15.60 -9.23
N SER A 167 5.54 -15.16 -8.92
CA SER A 167 6.14 -15.27 -7.59
C SER A 167 5.95 -13.97 -6.81
N LEU A 168 4.79 -13.83 -6.18
CA LEU A 168 4.57 -12.78 -5.19
C LEU A 168 5.50 -13.04 -3.98
N GLY A 169 5.90 -11.99 -3.27
CA GLY A 169 6.68 -12.14 -2.03
C GLY A 169 5.99 -13.05 -1.01
N LEU A 170 6.72 -13.46 0.03
CA LEU A 170 6.14 -14.33 1.06
C LEU A 170 5.01 -13.58 1.79
N ALA A 171 3.80 -14.10 1.65
CA ALA A 171 2.66 -13.61 2.42
C ALA A 171 2.98 -13.75 3.92
N PRO A 172 2.74 -12.70 4.73
CA PRO A 172 2.96 -12.79 6.16
C PRO A 172 2.05 -13.83 6.81
N GLU A 173 2.41 -14.24 8.03
CA GLU A 173 1.69 -15.30 8.73
C GLU A 173 0.21 -14.93 8.92
N GLY A 174 -0.69 -15.85 8.55
CA GLY A 174 -2.14 -15.63 8.61
C GLY A 174 -2.74 -14.85 7.44
N VAL A 175 -1.92 -14.44 6.45
CA VAL A 175 -2.38 -13.77 5.22
C VAL A 175 -2.26 -14.73 4.04
N SER A 176 -3.27 -14.71 3.16
CA SER A 176 -3.28 -15.44 1.89
C SER A 176 -3.38 -14.47 0.72
N TYR A 177 -2.61 -14.73 -0.34
CA TYR A 177 -2.60 -13.95 -1.58
C TYR A 177 -3.33 -14.70 -2.69
N ALA A 178 -4.19 -14.00 -3.44
CA ALA A 178 -4.88 -14.52 -4.61
C ALA A 178 -4.89 -13.49 -5.74
N LEU A 179 -4.34 -13.87 -6.90
CA LEU A 179 -4.48 -13.11 -8.14
C LEU A 179 -5.83 -13.43 -8.77
N GLN A 180 -6.59 -12.39 -9.11
CA GLN A 180 -7.88 -12.50 -9.78
C GLN A 180 -7.71 -12.53 -11.31
N ASP A 181 -8.79 -12.89 -12.01
CA ASP A 181 -8.81 -12.95 -13.48
C ASP A 181 -8.50 -11.61 -14.17
N ASP A 182 -8.72 -10.49 -13.46
CA ASP A 182 -8.42 -9.13 -13.93
C ASP A 182 -6.99 -8.67 -13.62
N GLY A 183 -6.16 -9.53 -13.02
CA GLY A 183 -4.78 -9.23 -12.62
C GLY A 183 -4.64 -8.58 -11.25
N THR A 184 -5.73 -8.23 -10.58
CA THR A 184 -5.70 -7.65 -9.23
C THR A 184 -5.28 -8.71 -8.21
N LEU A 185 -4.31 -8.36 -7.36
CA LEU A 185 -3.98 -9.14 -6.18
C LEU A 185 -4.94 -8.80 -5.05
N VAL A 186 -5.53 -9.82 -4.42
CA VAL A 186 -6.33 -9.71 -3.21
C VAL A 186 -5.63 -10.46 -2.08
N ALA A 187 -5.36 -9.75 -0.98
CA ALA A 187 -4.87 -10.35 0.26
C ALA A 187 -6.02 -10.54 1.26
N THR A 188 -6.15 -11.74 1.83
CA THR A 188 -7.19 -12.05 2.84
C THR A 188 -6.58 -12.60 4.12
N ASP A 189 -7.24 -12.38 5.25
CA ASP A 189 -6.87 -13.00 6.53
C ASP A 189 -7.42 -14.43 6.68
N VAL A 190 -7.19 -15.04 7.85
CA VAL A 190 -7.68 -16.38 8.19
C VAL A 190 -9.21 -16.50 8.28
N THR A 191 -9.93 -15.38 8.44
CA THR A 191 -11.41 -15.37 8.44
C THR A 191 -11.97 -15.22 7.03
N GLY A 192 -11.13 -14.85 6.06
CA GLY A 192 -11.49 -14.64 4.67
C GLY A 192 -11.86 -13.19 4.34
N ASP A 193 -11.62 -12.26 5.26
CA ASP A 193 -11.85 -10.84 5.03
C ASP A 193 -10.69 -10.24 4.23
N VAL A 194 -11.00 -9.30 3.33
CA VAL A 194 -9.99 -8.62 2.50
C VAL A 194 -9.19 -7.64 3.35
N LEU A 195 -7.87 -7.79 3.34
CA LEU A 195 -6.91 -6.91 4.01
C LEU A 195 -6.49 -5.75 3.11
N PHE A 196 -6.05 -6.06 1.90
CA PHE A 196 -5.62 -5.07 0.91
C PHE A 196 -5.73 -5.63 -0.51
N THR A 197 -5.69 -4.76 -1.51
CA THR A 197 -5.54 -5.13 -2.91
C THR A 197 -4.40 -4.38 -3.59
N ILE A 198 -3.86 -4.97 -4.65
CA ILE A 198 -2.95 -4.30 -5.60
C ILE A 198 -3.49 -4.48 -7.01
N SER A 199 -3.76 -3.37 -7.69
CA SER A 199 -4.12 -3.35 -9.10
C SER A 199 -3.03 -2.63 -9.90
N LEU A 200 -2.71 -3.14 -11.09
CA LEU A 200 -1.84 -2.48 -12.06
C LEU A 200 -2.66 -2.09 -13.29
N ASP A 201 -2.37 -0.93 -13.87
CA ASP A 201 -2.86 -0.57 -15.20
C ASP A 201 -1.82 -0.86 -16.29
N SER A 202 -2.25 -0.78 -17.55
CA SER A 202 -1.39 -0.99 -18.71
C SER A 202 -0.35 0.13 -18.91
N ALA A 203 -0.49 1.26 -18.23
CA ALA A 203 0.44 2.38 -18.30
C ALA A 203 1.58 2.26 -17.27
N GLY A 204 1.53 1.26 -16.38
CA GLY A 204 2.54 1.03 -15.36
C GLY A 204 2.25 1.73 -14.04
N SER A 205 1.04 2.25 -13.84
CA SER A 205 0.60 2.70 -12.52
C SER A 205 0.08 1.52 -11.72
N TYR A 206 0.61 1.34 -10.50
CA TYR A 206 0.04 0.40 -9.55
C TYR A 206 -0.62 1.14 -8.39
N THR A 207 -1.76 0.64 -7.94
CA THR A 207 -2.48 1.17 -6.78
C THR A 207 -2.59 0.09 -5.72
N PHE A 208 -2.08 0.40 -4.52
CA PHE A 208 -2.28 -0.40 -3.32
C PHE A 208 -3.43 0.22 -2.51
N THR A 209 -4.44 -0.56 -2.17
CA THR A 209 -5.59 -0.12 -1.35
C THR A 209 -5.70 -0.97 -0.09
N LEU A 210 -5.66 -0.35 1.08
CA LEU A 210 -5.81 -1.00 2.37
C LEU A 210 -7.29 -1.04 2.76
N PHE A 211 -7.88 -2.21 2.97
CA PHE A 211 -9.30 -2.37 3.37
C PHE A 211 -9.46 -2.63 4.87
N LYS A 212 -8.45 -3.19 5.52
CA LYS A 212 -8.41 -3.45 6.95
C LYS A 212 -7.02 -3.12 7.47
N ALA A 213 -6.95 -2.57 8.67
CA ALA A 213 -5.68 -2.30 9.32
C ALA A 213 -4.89 -3.61 9.41
N TYR A 214 -3.62 -3.53 9.05
CA TYR A 214 -2.68 -4.63 9.15
C TYR A 214 -2.45 -4.97 10.63
N ALA A 215 -2.49 -6.27 10.94
CA ALA A 215 -2.90 -6.86 12.22
C ALA A 215 -2.31 -6.25 13.51
N ASP A 216 -3.16 -5.80 14.43
CA ASP A 216 -2.73 -5.50 15.80
C ASP A 216 -2.24 -6.78 16.51
N VAL A 217 -1.12 -6.69 17.24
CA VAL A 217 -0.65 -7.82 18.04
C VAL A 217 -1.36 -7.81 19.39
N VAL A 218 -2.08 -8.89 19.69
CA VAL A 218 -2.75 -9.01 21.00
C VAL A 218 -1.72 -9.30 22.09
N ALA A 219 -1.51 -8.33 22.97
CA ALA A 219 -0.76 -8.49 24.20
C ALA A 219 -1.71 -8.93 25.32
N SER A 220 -1.39 -10.06 25.95
CA SER A 220 -2.22 -10.65 27.02
C SER A 220 -1.63 -10.39 28.39
N SER A 221 -2.50 -10.34 29.41
CA SER A 221 -2.09 -10.28 30.81
C SER A 221 -1.33 -11.55 31.23
N PRO A 222 -0.28 -11.44 32.05
CA PRO A 222 0.33 -12.62 32.69
C PRO A 222 -0.62 -13.22 33.73
N ASP A 223 -0.25 -14.38 34.26
CA ASP A 223 -0.86 -14.88 35.51
C ASP A 223 -0.57 -13.88 36.64
N LEU A 224 -1.60 -13.13 37.02
CA LEU A 224 -1.51 -12.04 37.98
C LEU A 224 -1.13 -12.55 39.38
N ALA A 225 -1.31 -13.85 39.68
CA ALA A 225 -0.90 -14.44 40.95
C ALA A 225 0.62 -14.37 41.18
N ASN A 226 1.39 -14.31 40.10
CA ASN A 226 2.86 -14.30 40.13
C ASN A 226 3.45 -12.88 40.17
N LEU A 227 2.61 -11.84 40.23
CA LEU A 227 3.07 -10.47 40.41
C LEU A 227 3.86 -10.36 41.72
N ALA A 228 5.15 -10.08 41.60
CA ALA A 228 6.07 -10.02 42.72
C ALA A 228 5.79 -8.80 43.63
N LEU A 229 4.91 -8.97 44.61
CA LEU A 229 4.71 -7.97 45.67
C LEU A 229 5.66 -8.21 46.84
N VAL A 230 6.11 -7.12 47.49
CA VAL A 230 7.01 -7.22 48.65
C VAL A 230 6.24 -7.83 49.83
N PRO A 231 6.60 -9.04 50.31
CA PRO A 231 5.85 -9.68 51.39
C PRO A 231 5.84 -8.81 52.66
N GLY A 232 4.64 -8.60 53.22
CA GLY A 232 4.47 -7.80 54.44
C GLY A 232 4.51 -6.28 54.25
N LYS A 233 4.54 -5.79 53.00
CA LYS A 233 4.34 -4.36 52.69
C LYS A 233 3.23 -4.20 51.65
N PRO A 234 2.35 -3.21 51.82
CA PRO A 234 1.39 -2.89 50.78
C PRO A 234 2.11 -2.30 49.56
N SER A 235 1.97 -2.93 48.40
CA SER A 235 2.42 -2.36 47.12
C SER A 235 1.28 -1.54 46.52
N VAL A 236 1.50 -0.25 46.31
CA VAL A 236 0.52 0.65 45.69
C VAL A 236 0.60 0.63 44.16
N SER A 237 1.70 0.11 43.62
CA SER A 237 1.92 -0.15 42.20
C SER A 237 2.81 -1.37 41.94
N VAL A 238 2.68 -1.98 40.76
CA VAL A 238 3.55 -3.05 40.25
C VAL A 238 3.63 -2.96 38.74
N GLU A 239 4.82 -3.18 38.17
CA GLU A 239 5.06 -3.21 36.73
C GLU A 239 5.29 -4.64 36.26
N THR A 240 4.79 -4.98 35.08
CA THR A 240 5.04 -6.26 34.42
C THR A 240 5.04 -6.11 32.91
N SER A 241 5.79 -6.96 32.22
CA SER A 241 5.83 -7.01 30.75
C SER A 241 4.67 -7.81 30.19
N LEU A 242 4.17 -7.42 29.02
CA LEU A 242 3.12 -8.12 28.29
C LEU A 242 3.69 -8.87 27.09
N TYR A 243 3.09 -10.00 26.78
CA TYR A 243 3.50 -10.91 25.73
C TYR A 243 2.29 -11.38 24.93
N GLN A 244 2.52 -11.88 23.72
CA GLN A 244 1.48 -12.50 22.91
C GLN A 244 0.92 -13.77 23.57
N SER A 245 1.78 -14.51 24.28
CA SER A 245 1.40 -15.71 25.00
C SER A 245 2.34 -16.01 26.17
N TYR A 246 1.89 -16.88 27.07
CA TYR A 246 2.64 -17.34 28.23
C TYR A 246 2.69 -18.88 28.24
N ASP A 247 3.80 -19.43 28.72
CA ASP A 247 3.93 -20.86 28.94
C ASP A 247 3.01 -21.32 30.07
N ALA A 248 2.10 -22.24 29.76
CA ALA A 248 1.05 -22.68 30.68
C ALA A 248 1.58 -23.39 31.95
N HIS A 249 2.83 -23.85 31.98
CA HIS A 249 3.40 -24.56 33.13
C HIS A 249 4.21 -23.64 34.04
N THR A 250 4.87 -22.64 33.46
CA THR A 250 5.83 -21.77 34.15
C THR A 250 5.33 -20.35 34.34
N GLY A 251 4.31 -19.92 33.58
CA GLY A 251 3.80 -18.55 33.56
C GLY A 251 4.78 -17.55 32.93
N ALA A 252 5.87 -18.02 32.31
CA ALA A 252 6.84 -17.17 31.65
C ALA A 252 6.31 -16.68 30.29
N GLY A 253 6.56 -15.41 29.97
CA GLY A 253 6.28 -14.86 28.65
C GLY A 253 7.06 -15.59 27.55
N VAL A 254 6.42 -15.83 26.42
CA VAL A 254 7.03 -16.47 25.24
C VAL A 254 7.45 -15.38 24.25
N GLY A 255 8.71 -15.41 23.81
CA GLY A 255 9.26 -14.42 22.88
C GLY A 255 9.74 -13.13 23.57
N ASP A 256 9.89 -12.08 22.77
CA ASP A 256 10.22 -10.74 23.28
C ASP A 256 8.94 -10.05 23.82
N PRO A 257 9.06 -9.23 24.87
CA PRO A 257 7.93 -8.48 25.40
C PRO A 257 7.43 -7.45 24.39
N LEU A 258 6.10 -7.36 24.23
CA LEU A 258 5.46 -6.44 23.31
C LEU A 258 5.36 -5.02 23.89
N THR A 259 5.07 -4.92 25.18
CA THR A 259 4.99 -3.66 25.94
C THR A 259 5.09 -3.96 27.45
N SER A 260 4.89 -2.98 28.32
CA SER A 260 4.70 -3.19 29.76
C SER A 260 3.47 -2.45 30.29
N VAL A 261 2.95 -2.94 31.41
CA VAL A 261 1.86 -2.32 32.15
C VAL A 261 2.26 -2.10 33.60
N VAL A 262 1.90 -0.94 34.13
CA VAL A 262 1.96 -0.57 35.54
C VAL A 262 0.55 -0.60 36.09
N PHE A 263 0.28 -1.56 36.98
CA PHE A 263 -0.93 -1.54 37.79
C PHE A 263 -0.74 -0.61 38.98
N SER A 264 -1.76 0.14 39.35
CA SER A 264 -1.78 0.95 40.58
C SER A 264 -3.18 1.07 41.18
N ALA A 265 -3.23 1.31 42.49
CA ALA A 265 -4.47 1.47 43.25
C ALA A 265 -4.54 2.81 44.00
N GLY A 266 -3.88 3.85 43.46
CA GLY A 266 -3.76 5.15 44.12
C GLY A 266 -3.03 5.05 45.47
N SER A 267 -3.71 5.42 46.57
CA SER A 267 -3.18 5.29 47.93
C SER A 267 -3.47 3.94 48.60
N ARG A 268 -4.27 3.09 47.94
CA ARG A 268 -4.60 1.73 48.39
C ARG A 268 -3.59 0.73 47.84
N SER A 269 -3.72 -0.51 48.26
CA SER A 269 -2.72 -1.55 48.02
C SER A 269 -3.27 -2.64 47.13
N LEU A 270 -2.49 -3.00 46.12
CA LEU A 270 -2.77 -4.12 45.24
C LEU A 270 -2.68 -5.43 46.02
N ASN A 271 -3.57 -6.34 45.69
CA ASN A 271 -3.63 -7.68 46.26
C ASN A 271 -3.87 -8.69 45.12
N PRO A 272 -2.80 -9.22 44.49
CA PRO A 272 -2.88 -10.32 43.53
C PRO A 272 -3.08 -11.67 44.23
N SER A 273 -3.80 -12.57 43.57
CA SER A 273 -4.06 -13.94 44.01
C SER A 273 -4.21 -14.87 42.79
N SER A 274 -4.41 -16.17 43.02
CA SER A 274 -4.79 -17.13 41.97
C SER A 274 -6.09 -16.78 41.26
N ASP A 275 -6.89 -15.89 41.85
CA ASP A 275 -8.18 -15.50 41.34
C ASP A 275 -8.12 -14.12 40.68
N GLY A 276 -6.93 -13.55 40.45
CA GLY A 276 -6.75 -12.26 39.80
C GLY A 276 -6.23 -11.16 40.73
N LEU A 277 -6.41 -9.91 40.31
CA LEU A 277 -5.86 -8.73 40.96
C LEU A 277 -6.98 -7.80 41.43
N GLY A 278 -7.02 -7.55 42.73
CA GLY A 278 -7.92 -6.56 43.31
C GLY A 278 -7.20 -5.62 44.26
N ILE A 279 -7.97 -4.87 45.04
CA ILE A 279 -7.47 -3.85 45.97
C ILE A 279 -7.86 -4.28 47.37
N GLY A 280 -6.91 -4.29 48.31
CA GLY A 280 -7.18 -4.67 49.70
C GLY A 280 -7.68 -6.12 49.85
N ASN A 281 -9.00 -6.34 49.76
CA ASN A 281 -9.67 -7.64 49.89
C ASN A 281 -9.69 -8.49 48.60
N ASN A 282 -8.87 -8.16 47.59
CA ASN A 282 -8.81 -8.85 46.29
C ASN A 282 -10.08 -8.68 45.42
N LEU A 283 -10.91 -7.69 45.74
CA LEU A 283 -12.00 -7.21 44.88
C LEU A 283 -11.75 -5.76 44.44
N ILE A 284 -12.55 -5.30 43.49
CA ILE A 284 -12.70 -3.88 43.17
C ILE A 284 -14.06 -3.47 43.71
N ASP A 285 -14.05 -2.68 44.80
CA ASP A 285 -15.26 -2.36 45.55
C ASP A 285 -15.69 -0.90 45.43
N ASP A 286 -17.00 -0.68 45.36
CA ASP A 286 -17.63 0.54 45.82
C ASP A 286 -18.28 0.26 47.18
N LEU A 287 -17.71 0.77 48.28
CA LEU A 287 -18.29 0.58 49.61
C LEU A 287 -19.30 1.68 49.97
N GLY A 288 -19.52 2.65 49.09
CA GLY A 288 -20.47 3.76 49.28
C GLY A 288 -20.08 4.82 50.32
N ALA A 289 -19.02 4.57 51.10
CA ALA A 289 -18.45 5.49 52.07
C ALA A 289 -17.05 5.92 51.59
N GLY A 290 -17.00 6.86 50.64
CA GLY A 290 -15.76 7.36 50.04
C GLY A 290 -15.76 7.21 48.51
N SER A 291 -14.62 7.47 47.88
CA SER A 291 -14.46 7.18 46.45
C SER A 291 -14.33 5.66 46.23
N PRO A 292 -14.92 5.13 45.14
CA PRO A 292 -14.78 3.71 44.79
C PRO A 292 -13.31 3.34 44.65
N GLU A 293 -13.03 2.05 44.79
CA GLU A 293 -11.71 1.52 44.46
C GLU A 293 -11.49 1.60 42.95
N VAL A 294 -10.30 2.08 42.57
CA VAL A 294 -9.91 2.26 41.18
C VAL A 294 -8.63 1.48 40.96
N LEU A 295 -8.72 0.47 40.10
CA LEU A 295 -7.54 -0.18 39.53
C LEU A 295 -7.17 0.59 38.26
N ARG A 296 -5.98 1.16 38.24
CA ARG A 296 -5.43 1.85 37.09
C ARG A 296 -4.36 0.98 36.44
N MET A 297 -4.50 0.71 35.15
CA MET A 297 -3.52 0.08 34.29
C MET A 297 -2.91 1.18 33.42
N SER A 298 -1.62 1.46 33.55
CA SER A 298 -0.89 2.43 32.72
C SER A 298 0.15 1.69 31.88
N PHE A 299 -0.01 1.74 30.57
CA PHE A 299 0.83 1.08 29.60
C PHE A 299 2.03 1.94 29.23
N ALA A 300 3.14 1.29 28.86
CA ALA A 300 4.34 1.99 28.41
C ALA A 300 4.16 2.63 27.02
N ASP A 301 3.36 1.98 26.18
CA ASP A 301 3.03 2.40 24.82
C ASP A 301 1.51 2.67 24.71
N ALA A 302 1.11 3.48 23.73
CA ALA A 302 -0.31 3.65 23.41
C ALA A 302 -0.83 2.37 22.74
N LEU A 303 -1.96 1.88 23.24
CA LEU A 303 -2.60 0.63 22.82
C LEU A 303 -3.99 0.91 22.26
N THR A 304 -4.54 -0.05 21.53
CA THR A 304 -5.97 -0.07 21.18
C THR A 304 -6.59 -1.38 21.64
N GLY A 305 -7.90 -1.56 21.44
CA GLY A 305 -8.63 -2.78 21.76
C GLY A 305 -8.52 -3.19 23.23
N CYS A 306 -9.63 -3.38 23.94
CA CYS A 306 -9.54 -3.84 25.32
C CYS A 306 -10.57 -4.90 25.61
N SER A 307 -10.11 -6.11 25.88
CA SER A 307 -10.92 -7.19 26.39
C SER A 307 -10.57 -7.44 27.85
N LEU A 308 -11.58 -7.44 28.72
CA LEU A 308 -11.41 -7.69 30.16
C LEU A 308 -11.89 -9.10 30.49
N ASN A 309 -11.10 -9.84 31.27
CA ASN A 309 -11.57 -11.03 31.97
C ASN A 309 -11.96 -10.64 33.39
N VAL A 310 -13.24 -10.80 33.72
CA VAL A 310 -13.78 -10.44 35.02
C VAL A 310 -14.56 -11.59 35.64
N GLY A 311 -14.47 -11.71 36.95
CA GLY A 311 -15.21 -12.69 37.74
C GLY A 311 -15.97 -12.05 38.88
N ASN A 312 -16.70 -12.86 39.63
CA ASN A 312 -17.55 -12.40 40.73
C ASN A 312 -18.48 -11.25 40.34
N LEU A 313 -18.88 -11.19 39.06
CA LEU A 313 -19.76 -10.16 38.51
C LEU A 313 -21.19 -10.71 38.47
N SER A 314 -22.11 -10.04 39.13
CA SER A 314 -23.52 -10.39 39.21
C SER A 314 -24.42 -9.41 38.46
N THR A 315 -25.68 -9.81 38.29
CA THR A 315 -26.67 -9.05 37.50
C THR A 315 -26.87 -7.61 38.01
N ASN A 316 -26.63 -7.35 39.30
CA ASN A 316 -26.77 -6.02 39.89
C ASN A 316 -25.44 -5.27 40.04
N ASP A 317 -24.32 -5.93 39.71
CA ASP A 317 -23.02 -5.30 39.81
C ASP A 317 -22.79 -4.37 38.62
N VAL A 318 -22.00 -3.32 38.86
CA VAL A 318 -21.70 -2.31 37.85
C VAL A 318 -20.19 -2.18 37.74
N LEU A 319 -19.66 -2.64 36.61
CA LEU A 319 -18.30 -2.37 36.20
C LEU A 319 -18.28 -1.04 35.47
N VAL A 320 -17.40 -0.14 35.87
CA VAL A 320 -17.14 1.14 35.21
C VAL A 320 -15.74 1.10 34.63
N TRP A 321 -15.59 1.39 33.35
CA TRP A 321 -14.32 1.51 32.67
C TRP A 321 -14.13 2.92 32.12
N LYS A 322 -12.89 3.38 32.10
CA LYS A 322 -12.47 4.64 31.49
C LYS A 322 -11.12 4.45 30.82
N VAL A 323 -10.93 5.06 29.67
CA VAL A 323 -9.65 5.02 28.96
C VAL A 323 -9.11 6.44 28.77
N TYR A 324 -7.80 6.59 28.90
CA TYR A 324 -7.12 7.86 28.80
C TYR A 324 -5.94 7.76 27.84
N HIS A 325 -5.64 8.87 27.17
CA HIS A 325 -4.45 9.07 26.36
C HIS A 325 -3.78 10.38 26.75
N ALA A 326 -2.48 10.36 27.00
CA ALA A 326 -1.68 11.49 27.50
C ALA A 326 -2.30 12.19 28.72
N GLY A 327 -3.02 11.44 29.56
CA GLY A 327 -3.72 11.95 30.75
C GLY A 327 -5.09 12.60 30.50
N THR A 328 -5.56 12.67 29.25
CA THR A 328 -6.90 13.12 28.88
C THR A 328 -7.86 11.93 28.82
N LEU A 329 -9.07 12.07 29.36
CA LEU A 329 -10.11 11.04 29.24
C LEU A 329 -10.60 11.01 27.79
N ILE A 330 -10.46 9.87 27.12
CA ILE A 330 -10.87 9.69 25.73
C ILE A 330 -12.24 9.04 25.65
N ASP A 331 -12.47 7.99 26.44
CA ASP A 331 -13.74 7.27 26.43
C ASP A 331 -14.05 6.63 27.79
N SER A 332 -15.33 6.32 28.03
CA SER A 332 -15.80 5.66 29.25
C SER A 332 -17.14 4.96 29.07
N GLY A 333 -17.37 3.92 29.85
CA GLY A 333 -18.63 3.22 29.83
C GLY A 333 -18.87 2.35 31.06
N THR A 334 -20.00 1.65 31.04
CA THR A 334 -20.45 0.79 32.14
C THR A 334 -20.99 -0.52 31.62
N ILE A 335 -20.65 -1.62 32.31
CA ILE A 335 -21.25 -2.93 32.07
C ILE A 335 -22.12 -3.28 33.28
N SER A 336 -23.39 -3.63 33.02
CA SER A 336 -24.34 -4.07 34.05
C SER A 336 -25.41 -4.97 33.43
N GLY A 337 -25.75 -6.06 34.12
CA GLY A 337 -26.79 -7.02 33.71
C GLY A 337 -26.46 -7.90 32.49
N SER A 338 -25.93 -7.34 31.41
CA SER A 338 -25.57 -8.04 30.18
C SER A 338 -24.50 -7.28 29.38
N TYR A 339 -23.85 -7.97 28.44
CA TYR A 339 -22.92 -7.38 27.48
C TYR A 339 -23.02 -8.10 26.12
N VAL A 340 -22.46 -7.50 25.07
CA VAL A 340 -22.33 -8.09 23.73
C VAL A 340 -21.05 -8.93 23.69
N GLY A 341 -21.20 -10.24 23.43
CA GLY A 341 -20.09 -11.18 23.30
C GLY A 341 -19.28 -10.98 22.02
N SER A 342 -18.15 -11.67 21.92
CA SER A 342 -17.26 -11.60 20.76
C SER A 342 -17.90 -12.08 19.45
N ASP A 343 -18.93 -12.92 19.52
CA ASP A 343 -19.73 -13.38 18.39
C ASP A 343 -20.94 -12.47 18.07
N GLY A 344 -21.04 -11.32 18.74
CA GLY A 344 -22.16 -10.37 18.61
C GLY A 344 -23.44 -10.78 19.34
N SER A 345 -23.45 -11.93 20.04
CA SER A 345 -24.61 -12.34 20.83
C SER A 345 -24.71 -11.58 22.15
N VAL A 346 -25.92 -11.43 22.69
CA VAL A 346 -26.10 -10.84 24.03
C VAL A 346 -25.86 -11.90 25.10
N VAL A 347 -24.87 -11.67 25.95
CA VAL A 347 -24.51 -12.51 27.10
C VAL A 347 -25.10 -11.89 28.36
N ASN A 348 -25.92 -12.67 29.08
CA ASN A 348 -26.52 -12.23 30.34
C ASN A 348 -25.60 -12.58 31.52
N ILE A 349 -25.38 -11.64 32.42
CA ILE A 349 -24.61 -11.85 33.66
C ILE A 349 -25.54 -12.46 34.70
N THR A 350 -25.27 -13.71 35.10
CA THR A 350 -26.16 -14.49 35.97
C THR A 350 -25.77 -14.49 37.44
N GLY A 351 -24.59 -13.96 37.80
CA GLY A 351 -24.15 -13.79 39.19
C GLY A 351 -23.75 -15.04 39.94
N ASP A 352 -23.20 -16.03 39.24
CA ASP A 352 -22.48 -17.12 39.88
C ASP A 352 -21.03 -16.66 40.14
N GLU A 353 -20.58 -16.74 41.41
CA GLU A 353 -19.24 -16.33 41.84
C GLU A 353 -18.11 -17.10 41.11
N SER A 354 -18.42 -18.24 40.49
CA SER A 354 -17.50 -19.06 39.70
C SER A 354 -17.48 -18.73 38.19
N SER A 355 -18.34 -17.84 37.72
CA SER A 355 -18.37 -17.44 36.31
C SER A 355 -17.32 -16.38 36.00
N GLU A 356 -16.56 -16.64 34.94
CA GLU A 356 -15.66 -15.68 34.31
C GLU A 356 -16.30 -15.16 33.02
N TYR A 357 -16.18 -13.85 32.78
CA TYR A 357 -16.72 -13.18 31.62
C TYR A 357 -15.60 -12.48 30.87
N TRP A 358 -15.41 -12.86 29.61
CA TRP A 358 -14.60 -12.10 28.66
C TRP A 358 -15.47 -11.04 27.99
N ILE A 359 -15.18 -9.78 28.30
CA ILE A 359 -15.93 -8.62 27.84
C ILE A 359 -15.03 -7.80 26.95
N ASP A 360 -15.35 -7.80 25.65
CA ASP A 360 -14.70 -6.96 24.66
C ASP A 360 -15.31 -5.55 24.72
N LEU A 361 -14.55 -4.58 25.21
CA LEU A 361 -15.03 -3.21 25.36
C LEU A 361 -15.35 -2.58 24.00
N SER A 362 -14.70 -2.99 22.91
CA SER A 362 -14.94 -2.43 21.57
C SER A 362 -16.37 -2.68 21.06
N ARG A 363 -17.01 -3.73 21.57
CA ARG A 363 -18.41 -4.08 21.31
C ARG A 363 -19.38 -3.56 22.36
N ASN A 364 -18.85 -2.96 23.43
CA ASN A 364 -19.58 -2.56 24.62
C ASN A 364 -19.29 -1.12 25.03
N GLY A 365 -19.02 -0.26 24.04
CA GLY A 365 -18.99 1.18 24.17
C GLY A 365 -17.63 1.82 23.96
N LEU A 366 -16.52 1.07 24.00
CA LEU A 366 -15.23 1.59 23.55
C LEU A 366 -15.25 1.68 22.03
N GLU A 367 -14.89 2.83 21.47
CA GLU A 367 -14.78 2.94 20.02
C GLU A 367 -13.65 2.05 19.47
N GLN A 368 -13.89 1.44 18.31
CA GLN A 368 -12.87 0.59 17.67
C GLN A 368 -11.66 1.44 17.28
N HIS A 369 -10.47 0.90 17.50
CA HIS A 369 -9.19 1.56 17.20
C HIS A 369 -8.89 2.82 18.04
N THR A 370 -9.65 3.10 19.11
CA THR A 370 -9.28 4.16 20.07
C THR A 370 -7.92 3.87 20.69
N LEU A 371 -7.00 4.83 20.59
CA LEU A 371 -5.70 4.76 21.26
C LEU A 371 -5.82 5.21 22.73
N PHE A 372 -5.22 4.45 23.63
CA PHE A 372 -5.13 4.77 25.05
C PHE A 372 -3.81 4.28 25.64
N ASP A 373 -3.26 5.04 26.59
CA ASP A 373 -2.12 4.62 27.41
C ASP A 373 -2.54 4.19 28.82
N THR A 374 -3.79 4.45 29.21
CA THR A 374 -4.26 4.17 30.55
C THR A 374 -5.71 3.70 30.56
N VAL A 375 -5.99 2.63 31.30
CA VAL A 375 -7.35 2.15 31.59
C VAL A 375 -7.59 2.23 33.10
N GLU A 376 -8.70 2.85 33.50
CA GLU A 376 -9.19 2.81 34.88
C GLU A 376 -10.44 1.94 34.99
N LEU A 377 -10.43 1.04 35.97
CA LEU A 377 -11.53 0.16 36.28
C LEU A 377 -12.01 0.42 37.70
N SER A 378 -13.31 0.56 37.89
CA SER A 378 -13.93 0.72 39.20
C SER A 378 -15.30 0.05 39.29
N ALA A 379 -15.79 -0.11 40.51
CA ALA A 379 -17.18 -0.50 40.76
C ALA A 379 -18.05 0.75 41.02
N ALA A 380 -19.36 0.62 40.84
CA ALA A 380 -20.32 1.66 41.19
C ALA A 380 -21.57 1.08 41.86
N ASN A 381 -22.35 1.95 42.51
CA ASN A 381 -23.62 1.60 43.15
C ASN A 381 -23.50 0.57 44.28
N HIS A 382 -22.44 0.67 45.08
CA HIS A 382 -22.18 -0.20 46.22
C HIS A 382 -21.93 -1.67 45.84
N THR A 383 -21.31 -1.91 44.69
CA THR A 383 -21.09 -3.24 44.10
C THR A 383 -19.64 -3.67 44.24
N SER A 384 -19.37 -4.96 43.97
CA SER A 384 -18.02 -5.51 43.95
C SER A 384 -17.86 -6.54 42.85
N TRP A 385 -16.68 -6.58 42.25
CA TRP A 385 -16.33 -7.55 41.22
C TRP A 385 -14.83 -7.80 41.22
N LYS A 386 -14.38 -8.80 40.46
CA LYS A 386 -13.00 -9.28 40.46
C LYS A 386 -12.39 -9.11 39.07
N PHE A 387 -11.22 -8.48 39.01
CA PHE A 387 -10.44 -8.39 37.79
C PHE A 387 -9.49 -9.58 37.70
N ILE A 388 -9.63 -10.39 36.65
CA ILE A 388 -8.88 -11.65 36.48
C ILE A 388 -7.72 -11.45 35.51
N GLY A 389 -7.96 -10.70 34.44
CA GLY A 389 -6.97 -10.48 33.39
C GLY A 389 -7.51 -9.58 32.30
N PHE A 390 -6.72 -9.42 31.25
CA PHE A 390 -7.09 -8.59 30.12
C PHE A 390 -6.30 -9.00 28.88
N ALA A 391 -6.77 -8.56 27.73
CA ALA A 391 -6.05 -8.54 26.47
C ALA A 391 -6.21 -7.14 25.86
N VAL A 392 -5.12 -6.64 25.31
CA VAL A 392 -5.04 -5.36 24.60
C VAL A 392 -4.35 -5.56 23.28
N GLU A 393 -4.67 -4.72 22.33
CA GLU A 393 -4.10 -4.74 20.99
C GLU A 393 -2.98 -3.70 20.97
N THR A 394 -1.73 -4.14 20.81
CA THR A 394 -0.67 -3.18 20.49
C THR A 394 -0.91 -2.75 19.05
N PRO A 395 -1.21 -1.46 18.78
CA PRO A 395 -1.08 -0.97 17.42
C PRO A 395 0.32 -1.34 16.99
N ILE A 396 0.48 -1.93 15.81
CA ILE A 396 1.83 -2.24 15.36
C ILE A 396 2.59 -0.91 15.33
N SER A 397 3.51 -0.71 16.29
CA SER A 397 4.61 0.21 16.15
C SER A 397 5.49 -0.40 15.08
N ILE A 398 5.19 -0.08 13.82
CA ILE A 398 5.92 -0.60 12.67
C ILE A 398 7.37 -0.14 12.79
N VAL A 399 8.22 -1.05 13.22
CA VAL A 399 9.49 -1.18 12.54
C VAL A 399 9.19 -2.08 11.35
N GLU A 400 8.92 -1.43 10.21
CA GLU A 400 9.30 -1.91 8.88
C GLU A 400 9.16 -3.42 8.61
N THR A 401 7.93 -3.95 8.52
CA THR A 401 7.73 -5.15 7.68
C THR A 401 7.26 -4.71 6.30
N PRO A 402 8.20 -4.51 5.35
CA PRO A 402 7.85 -4.19 3.98
C PRO A 402 7.00 -5.32 3.37
N LEU A 403 5.89 -4.96 2.73
CA LEU A 403 5.20 -5.91 1.87
C LEU A 403 5.93 -5.94 0.52
N GLU A 404 6.58 -7.06 0.24
CA GLU A 404 7.37 -7.26 -0.97
C GLU A 404 6.51 -7.87 -2.08
N PHE A 405 6.59 -7.27 -3.26
CA PHE A 405 5.90 -7.70 -4.46
C PHE A 405 6.86 -7.64 -5.64
N ALA A 406 6.49 -8.29 -6.73
CA ALA A 406 7.26 -8.28 -7.97
C ALA A 406 6.35 -7.99 -9.15
N VAL A 407 6.88 -7.29 -10.15
CA VAL A 407 6.18 -6.92 -11.39
C VAL A 407 7.00 -7.34 -12.61
N GLN A 408 6.31 -7.57 -13.72
CA GLN A 408 6.90 -7.83 -15.03
C GLN A 408 6.22 -6.95 -16.08
N GLY A 409 6.99 -6.52 -17.07
CA GLY A 409 6.48 -5.85 -18.28
C GLY A 409 6.31 -6.86 -19.40
N THR A 410 5.35 -6.61 -20.27
CA THR A 410 5.14 -7.33 -21.52
C THR A 410 5.07 -6.33 -22.66
N ASP A 411 5.73 -6.61 -23.77
CA ASP A 411 5.67 -5.83 -25.00
C ASP A 411 4.72 -6.43 -26.03
N ASN A 412 4.70 -5.83 -27.23
CA ASN A 412 3.64 -6.00 -28.21
C ASN A 412 3.67 -7.34 -28.96
N ASP A 413 4.83 -7.99 -29.01
CA ASP A 413 5.00 -9.34 -29.53
C ASP A 413 4.79 -10.42 -28.45
N GLY A 414 4.94 -10.06 -27.17
CA GLY A 414 4.53 -10.91 -26.05
C GLY A 414 5.66 -11.36 -25.14
N ASP A 415 6.88 -10.85 -25.37
CA ASP A 415 8.01 -11.10 -24.51
C ASP A 415 7.79 -10.53 -23.10
N VAL A 416 8.38 -11.18 -22.11
CA VAL A 416 8.18 -10.83 -20.70
C VAL A 416 9.51 -10.46 -20.08
N SER A 417 9.54 -9.31 -19.40
CA SER A 417 10.75 -8.83 -18.76
C SER A 417 11.18 -9.74 -17.61
N MET A 418 12.44 -9.61 -17.18
CA MET A 418 12.80 -10.02 -15.83
C MET A 418 11.88 -9.32 -14.80
N SER A 419 11.54 -10.03 -13.73
CA SER A 419 10.77 -9.45 -12.63
C SER A 419 11.58 -8.41 -11.87
N ALA A 420 10.92 -7.30 -11.53
CA ALA A 420 11.45 -6.26 -10.65
C ALA A 420 10.65 -6.22 -9.35
N ASP A 421 11.38 -6.16 -8.23
CA ASP A 421 10.76 -6.12 -6.90
C ASP A 421 10.41 -4.68 -6.51
N PHE A 422 9.30 -4.53 -5.79
CA PHE A 422 8.94 -3.29 -5.13
C PHE A 422 8.32 -3.56 -3.77
N VAL A 423 8.29 -2.52 -2.96
CA VAL A 423 7.86 -2.57 -1.58
C VAL A 423 6.72 -1.59 -1.36
N VAL A 424 5.69 -2.05 -0.64
CA VAL A 424 4.74 -1.18 0.04
C VAL A 424 5.03 -1.20 1.53
N ASN A 425 5.47 -0.06 2.06
CA ASN A 425 5.66 0.13 3.50
C ASN A 425 4.37 0.61 4.13
N ILE A 426 3.79 -0.20 5.01
CA ILE A 426 2.66 0.22 5.83
C ILE A 426 3.23 0.93 7.06
N ILE A 427 2.93 2.22 7.22
CA ILE A 427 3.30 3.02 8.38
C ILE A 427 2.18 3.12 9.40
N GLY A 428 2.49 3.24 10.69
CA GLY A 428 1.47 3.29 11.74
C GLY A 428 0.56 4.48 11.51
N ALA A 429 -0.76 4.28 11.62
CA ALA A 429 -1.66 5.41 11.81
C ALA A 429 -1.32 6.07 13.15
N GLY A 430 -1.33 7.40 13.19
CA GLY A 430 -1.52 8.14 14.44
C GLY A 430 -2.93 7.87 14.98
N ASN A 431 -3.56 8.86 15.59
CA ASN A 431 -4.92 8.69 16.07
C ASN A 431 -5.92 8.63 14.91
N MET A 432 -6.89 7.71 15.00
CA MET A 432 -8.14 7.89 14.28
C MET A 432 -9.11 8.65 15.17
N LEU A 433 -9.54 9.81 14.71
CA LEU A 433 -10.39 10.73 15.47
C LEU A 433 -11.70 10.90 14.73
N TYR A 434 -12.79 10.44 15.35
CA TYR A 434 -14.13 10.48 14.77
C TYR A 434 -14.90 11.68 15.28
N ASP A 435 -15.71 12.29 14.41
CA ASP A 435 -16.66 13.31 14.83
C ASP A 435 -17.74 12.75 15.76
N LEU A 436 -18.18 13.60 16.67
CA LEU A 436 -19.25 13.35 17.63
C LEU A 436 -20.38 14.34 17.38
N GLU A 437 -21.61 14.02 17.80
CA GLU A 437 -22.74 14.94 17.64
C GLU A 437 -22.46 16.33 18.23
N GLY A 438 -22.46 17.37 17.37
CA GLY A 438 -22.21 18.76 17.75
C GLY A 438 -20.86 19.28 17.24
N ASN A 439 -20.42 20.43 17.73
CA ASN A 439 -19.15 21.02 17.30
C ASN A 439 -17.99 20.41 18.09
N THR A 440 -17.07 19.75 17.39
CA THR A 440 -15.93 19.04 17.96
C THR A 440 -14.62 19.82 17.78
N VAL A 441 -13.75 19.79 18.78
CA VAL A 441 -12.38 20.28 18.67
C VAL A 441 -11.44 19.09 18.75
N PHE A 442 -10.88 18.73 17.61
CA PHE A 442 -9.87 17.71 17.47
C PHE A 442 -8.49 18.27 17.79
N ALA A 443 -7.71 17.48 18.54
CA ALA A 443 -6.29 17.67 18.71
C ALA A 443 -5.61 16.35 18.34
N GLY A 444 -5.01 16.31 17.15
CA GLY A 444 -4.05 15.27 16.80
C GLY A 444 -2.82 15.34 17.69
N ASP A 445 -2.07 14.24 17.77
CA ASP A 445 -0.79 14.20 18.49
C ASP A 445 0.41 14.32 17.54
N ILE A 446 1.39 13.41 17.59
CA ILE A 446 2.58 13.47 16.75
C ILE A 446 2.59 12.28 15.80
N GLY A 447 2.58 12.56 14.51
CA GLY A 447 2.46 11.54 13.48
C GLY A 447 1.22 11.81 12.61
N PRO A 448 0.93 10.91 11.65
CA PRO A 448 -0.19 11.12 10.75
C PRO A 448 -1.52 10.76 11.44
N ASP A 449 -2.29 11.75 11.89
CA ASP A 449 -3.63 11.53 12.44
C ASP A 449 -4.70 11.48 11.33
N VAL A 450 -5.69 10.59 11.45
CA VAL A 450 -6.84 10.50 10.53
C VAL A 450 -8.08 11.05 11.21
N PHE A 451 -8.60 12.17 10.72
CA PHE A 451 -9.86 12.76 11.18
C PHE A 451 -11.01 12.32 10.29
N LYS A 452 -12.07 11.76 10.86
CA LYS A 452 -13.18 11.16 10.12
C LYS A 452 -14.52 11.70 10.59
N TRP A 453 -15.41 11.93 9.63
CA TRP A 453 -16.77 12.39 9.87
C TRP A 453 -17.79 11.40 9.35
N SER A 454 -19.00 11.45 9.92
CA SER A 454 -20.14 10.68 9.44
C SER A 454 -21.33 11.57 9.06
N LEU A 455 -22.09 11.18 8.04
CA LEU A 455 -23.36 11.85 7.70
C LEU A 455 -24.43 11.66 8.78
N ALA A 456 -24.31 10.61 9.60
CA ALA A 456 -25.27 10.31 10.64
C ALA A 456 -25.20 11.30 11.82
N ASP A 457 -24.02 11.84 12.08
CA ASP A 457 -23.71 12.66 13.27
C ASP A 457 -23.05 13.99 12.84
N PRO A 458 -23.78 14.91 12.20
CA PRO A 458 -23.16 16.11 11.65
C PRO A 458 -22.77 17.13 12.73
N GLY A 459 -21.50 17.53 12.71
CA GLY A 459 -21.07 18.79 13.30
C GLY A 459 -21.53 19.99 12.46
N ALA A 460 -22.04 21.04 13.10
CA ALA A 460 -22.29 22.29 12.35
C ALA A 460 -20.95 22.97 11.99
N HIS A 461 -19.95 22.86 12.86
CA HIS A 461 -18.62 23.43 12.68
C HIS A 461 -17.58 22.79 13.63
N ASP A 462 -16.61 22.07 13.08
CA ASP A 462 -15.53 21.44 13.84
C ASP A 462 -14.21 22.18 13.67
N THR A 463 -13.24 21.81 14.49
CA THR A 463 -11.92 22.45 14.50
C THR A 463 -10.83 21.42 14.72
N ILE A 464 -9.79 21.44 13.91
CA ILE A 464 -8.55 20.68 14.13
C ILE A 464 -7.48 21.68 14.58
N ALA A 465 -7.02 21.55 15.84
CA ALA A 465 -6.14 22.53 16.48
C ALA A 465 -4.71 22.56 15.88
N HIS A 466 -4.22 21.44 15.37
CA HIS A 466 -2.84 21.27 14.92
C HIS A 466 -2.72 20.46 13.64
N PHE A 467 -3.50 20.80 12.60
CA PHE A 467 -3.45 20.05 11.34
C PHE A 467 -2.05 20.13 10.70
N ASP A 468 -1.32 19.02 10.68
CA ASP A 468 -0.01 18.94 10.05
C ASP A 468 -0.15 18.85 8.54
N THR A 469 0.33 19.89 7.85
CA THR A 469 0.22 20.02 6.40
C THR A 469 1.29 19.24 5.62
N ARG A 470 2.24 18.57 6.26
CA ARG A 470 3.21 17.69 5.58
C ARG A 470 2.47 16.53 4.87
N PRO A 471 3.10 15.90 3.86
CA PRO A 471 2.55 14.67 3.28
C PRO A 471 2.27 13.62 4.36
N ALA A 472 1.23 12.80 4.18
CA ALA A 472 0.86 11.76 5.15
C ALA A 472 2.03 10.82 5.47
N ILE A 473 2.81 10.49 4.45
CA ILE A 473 4.00 9.64 4.55
C ILE A 473 5.16 10.27 5.34
N GLU A 474 5.15 11.59 5.55
CA GLU A 474 6.10 12.33 6.40
C GLU A 474 5.54 12.58 7.81
N GLY A 475 4.41 11.94 8.14
CA GLY A 475 3.70 12.08 9.40
C GLY A 475 2.79 13.30 9.45
N GLY A 476 2.20 13.69 8.32
CA GLY A 476 1.16 14.70 8.25
C GLY A 476 -0.26 14.11 8.32
N ASP A 477 -1.23 14.95 8.63
CA ASP A 477 -2.59 14.52 8.96
C ASP A 477 -3.45 14.13 7.74
N ILE A 478 -4.60 13.51 7.97
CA ILE A 478 -5.49 13.02 6.90
C ILE A 478 -6.93 13.37 7.24
N LEU A 479 -7.66 13.90 6.26
CA LEU A 479 -9.10 14.11 6.32
C LEU A 479 -9.80 12.95 5.61
N ASP A 480 -10.52 12.12 6.34
CA ASP A 480 -11.40 11.08 5.79
C ASP A 480 -12.82 11.63 5.64
N LEU A 481 -13.17 12.03 4.42
CA LEU A 481 -14.47 12.62 4.09
C LEU A 481 -15.40 11.66 3.35
N ARG A 482 -15.02 10.38 3.20
CA ARG A 482 -15.75 9.39 2.39
C ARG A 482 -17.22 9.26 2.73
N ASP A 483 -17.57 9.32 4.01
CA ASP A 483 -18.98 9.24 4.39
C ASP A 483 -19.71 10.55 4.09
N LEU A 484 -19.06 11.70 4.29
CA LEU A 484 -19.66 13.02 4.04
C LEU A 484 -19.88 13.33 2.56
N LEU A 485 -19.07 12.77 1.68
CA LEU A 485 -19.19 12.95 0.25
C LEU A 485 -20.03 11.81 -0.33
N GLN A 486 -20.96 12.15 -1.22
CA GLN A 486 -21.83 11.16 -1.85
C GLN A 486 -21.81 11.39 -3.35
N THR A 487 -21.51 10.33 -4.12
CA THR A 487 -21.52 10.34 -5.59
C THR A 487 -20.51 11.28 -6.27
N GLU A 488 -19.48 11.68 -5.53
CA GLU A 488 -18.31 12.37 -6.06
C GLU A 488 -17.44 11.46 -6.94
N ASN A 489 -16.52 12.09 -7.67
CA ASN A 489 -15.40 11.46 -8.34
C ASN A 489 -14.25 12.45 -8.42
N HIS A 490 -13.05 11.97 -8.77
CA HIS A 490 -11.85 12.79 -8.86
C HIS A 490 -12.02 14.11 -9.65
N ASP A 491 -12.85 14.12 -10.72
CA ASP A 491 -13.03 15.28 -11.59
C ASP A 491 -14.02 16.34 -11.06
N ASN A 492 -14.85 15.99 -10.07
CA ASN A 492 -15.96 16.84 -9.64
C ASN A 492 -15.88 17.35 -8.20
N LEU A 493 -14.79 17.06 -7.47
CA LEU A 493 -14.62 17.39 -6.06
C LEU A 493 -14.74 18.89 -5.73
N THR A 494 -14.49 19.78 -6.69
CA THR A 494 -14.70 21.23 -6.54
C THR A 494 -16.17 21.62 -6.32
N GLY A 495 -17.13 20.77 -6.70
CA GLY A 495 -18.54 20.93 -6.33
C GLY A 495 -18.83 20.56 -4.87
N TYR A 496 -17.97 19.77 -4.25
CA TYR A 496 -18.17 19.19 -2.91
C TYR A 496 -17.36 19.90 -1.83
N LEU A 497 -16.19 20.44 -2.17
CA LEU A 497 -15.26 21.04 -1.23
C LEU A 497 -14.95 22.48 -1.64
N HIS A 498 -14.98 23.38 -0.66
CA HIS A 498 -14.59 24.78 -0.84
C HIS A 498 -13.68 25.23 0.31
N PHE A 499 -12.58 25.91 -0.03
CA PHE A 499 -11.56 26.33 0.94
C PHE A 499 -11.54 27.85 1.09
N GLN A 500 -11.49 28.33 2.33
CA GLN A 500 -11.39 29.76 2.61
C GLN A 500 -10.48 30.06 3.81
N ALA A 501 -9.90 31.26 3.84
CA ALA A 501 -9.09 31.70 4.99
C ALA A 501 -9.98 31.98 6.21
N THR A 502 -9.50 31.59 7.40
CA THR A 502 -10.08 32.04 8.67
C THR A 502 -9.38 33.29 9.19
N ALA A 503 -10.05 34.04 10.07
CA ALA A 503 -9.52 35.28 10.63
C ALA A 503 -8.22 35.07 11.43
N ASP A 504 -8.04 33.87 11.98
CA ASP A 504 -6.94 33.50 12.87
C ASP A 504 -5.77 32.81 12.14
N GLY A 505 -5.78 32.81 10.80
CA GLY A 505 -4.68 32.27 9.98
C GLY A 505 -4.73 30.76 9.77
N GLY A 506 -5.91 30.16 9.90
CA GLY A 506 -6.21 28.78 9.48
C GLY A 506 -6.87 28.70 8.10
N ALA A 507 -7.28 27.49 7.73
CA ALA A 507 -8.06 27.20 6.54
C ALA A 507 -9.40 26.57 6.94
N LEU A 508 -10.52 27.12 6.48
CA LEU A 508 -11.84 26.53 6.67
C LEU A 508 -12.17 25.69 5.44
N VAL A 509 -12.41 24.41 5.66
CA VAL A 509 -12.96 23.48 4.68
C VAL A 509 -14.47 23.48 4.82
N ARG A 510 -15.17 23.73 3.73
CA ARG A 510 -16.65 23.73 3.67
C ARG A 510 -17.07 22.58 2.78
N ILE A 511 -17.97 21.74 3.28
CA ILE A 511 -18.29 20.45 2.66
C ILE A 511 -19.77 20.41 2.29
N SER A 512 -20.05 19.98 1.06
CA SER A 512 -21.40 19.74 0.53
C SER A 512 -21.55 18.27 0.14
N PRO A 513 -22.37 17.48 0.85
CA PRO A 513 -22.57 16.06 0.54
C PRO A 513 -23.10 15.79 -0.86
N THR A 514 -23.73 16.76 -1.48
CA THR A 514 -24.40 16.62 -2.79
C THR A 514 -23.73 17.43 -3.89
N GLY A 515 -22.53 17.96 -3.67
CA GLY A 515 -21.79 18.66 -4.71
C GLY A 515 -22.42 19.98 -5.17
N ALA A 516 -22.92 20.81 -4.26
CA ALA A 516 -23.72 22.00 -4.60
C ALA A 516 -22.94 23.32 -4.68
N PHE A 517 -21.60 23.32 -4.51
CA PHE A 517 -20.77 24.51 -4.69
C PHE A 517 -20.70 24.93 -6.16
N THR A 518 -20.69 26.25 -6.40
CA THR A 518 -20.75 26.83 -7.75
C THR A 518 -19.66 27.88 -8.00
N GLY A 519 -18.94 28.30 -6.96
CA GLY A 519 -17.99 29.41 -6.99
C GLY A 519 -18.65 30.79 -6.85
N ASP A 520 -19.98 30.85 -6.71
CA ASP A 520 -20.72 32.08 -6.41
C ASP A 520 -20.84 32.27 -4.90
N ALA A 521 -20.23 33.33 -4.37
CA ALA A 521 -20.14 33.55 -2.93
C ALA A 521 -21.50 33.75 -2.24
N GLU A 522 -22.52 34.24 -2.94
CA GLU A 522 -23.87 34.44 -2.36
C GLU A 522 -24.62 33.12 -2.24
N HIS A 523 -24.57 32.27 -3.28
CA HIS A 523 -25.13 30.92 -3.26
C HIS A 523 -24.37 30.02 -2.28
N ASP A 524 -23.04 29.97 -2.40
CA ASP A 524 -22.17 29.08 -1.64
C ASP A 524 -22.18 29.38 -0.14
N ALA A 525 -22.68 30.55 0.30
CA ALA A 525 -22.85 30.88 1.72
C ALA A 525 -23.79 29.90 2.47
N GLY A 526 -24.83 29.38 1.80
CA GLY A 526 -25.83 28.48 2.38
C GLY A 526 -25.68 27.01 2.03
N VAL A 527 -24.64 26.65 1.25
CA VAL A 527 -24.39 25.30 0.75
C VAL A 527 -23.78 24.32 1.77
N PRO A 528 -22.85 24.71 2.66
CA PRO A 528 -22.14 23.73 3.47
C PRO A 528 -23.07 23.02 4.44
N PHE A 529 -22.92 21.71 4.49
CA PHE A 529 -23.51 20.85 5.50
C PHE A 529 -22.60 20.76 6.73
N GLN A 530 -21.30 20.60 6.49
CA GLN A 530 -20.24 20.54 7.50
C GLN A 530 -19.21 21.64 7.20
N THR A 531 -18.64 22.21 8.26
CA THR A 531 -17.46 23.06 8.16
C THR A 531 -16.37 22.57 9.11
N ILE A 532 -15.11 22.62 8.68
CA ILE A 532 -13.96 22.15 9.46
C ILE A 532 -12.89 23.24 9.40
N GLU A 533 -12.55 23.80 10.56
CA GLU A 533 -11.45 24.75 10.67
C GLU A 533 -10.13 24.01 10.93
N LEU A 534 -9.21 24.07 9.97
CA LEU A 534 -7.84 23.61 10.10
C LEU A 534 -6.98 24.75 10.65
N GLN A 535 -6.73 24.75 11.96
CA GLN A 535 -5.89 25.77 12.58
C GLN A 535 -4.44 25.63 12.11
N ASN A 536 -3.76 26.77 11.97
CA ASN A 536 -2.37 26.86 11.50
C ASN A 536 -2.11 26.31 10.08
N ALA A 537 -3.16 26.01 9.30
CA ALA A 537 -3.04 25.46 7.94
C ALA A 537 -3.12 26.51 6.82
N SER A 538 -2.83 27.80 7.09
CA SER A 538 -2.88 28.85 6.05
C SER A 538 -1.92 28.62 4.88
N GLY A 539 -0.87 27.81 5.06
CA GLY A 539 0.01 27.37 3.97
C GLY A 539 -0.72 26.61 2.86
N LEU A 540 -1.82 25.91 3.19
CA LEU A 540 -2.64 25.19 2.22
C LEU A 540 -3.28 26.14 1.20
N LEU A 541 -3.75 27.31 1.66
CA LEU A 541 -4.37 28.32 0.81
C LEU A 541 -3.37 29.05 -0.09
N ALA A 542 -2.07 28.94 0.17
CA ALA A 542 -1.04 29.51 -0.68
C ALA A 542 -0.84 28.72 -1.98
N ILE A 543 -1.37 27.50 -2.07
CA ILE A 543 -1.26 26.61 -3.24
C ILE A 543 -2.05 27.16 -4.44
N GLY A 544 -3.23 27.75 -4.19
CA GLY A 544 -4.02 28.40 -5.24
C GLY A 544 -5.51 28.15 -5.11
N SER A 545 -6.14 27.74 -6.22
CA SER A 545 -7.58 27.47 -6.28
C SER A 545 -7.99 26.22 -5.50
N ASP A 546 -9.29 26.06 -5.24
CA ASP A 546 -9.85 24.84 -4.63
C ASP A 546 -9.39 23.57 -5.38
N GLN A 547 -9.39 23.60 -6.72
CA GLN A 547 -8.92 22.48 -7.53
C GLN A 547 -7.45 22.13 -7.22
N GLN A 548 -6.56 23.11 -7.19
CA GLN A 548 -5.13 22.88 -6.93
C GLN A 548 -4.89 22.40 -5.49
N ILE A 549 -5.69 22.87 -4.53
CA ILE A 549 -5.63 22.43 -3.14
C ILE A 549 -6.08 20.97 -3.03
N ILE A 550 -7.21 20.61 -3.65
CA ILE A 550 -7.74 19.24 -3.66
C ILE A 550 -6.74 18.28 -4.29
N GLU A 551 -6.21 18.61 -5.47
CA GLU A 551 -5.18 17.82 -6.15
C GLU A 551 -3.95 17.65 -5.26
N HIS A 552 -3.49 18.71 -4.58
CA HIS A 552 -2.37 18.62 -3.65
C HIS A 552 -2.67 17.71 -2.45
N LEU A 553 -3.85 17.82 -1.85
CA LEU A 553 -4.24 17.00 -0.71
C LEU A 553 -4.34 15.51 -1.08
N ILE A 554 -4.92 15.19 -2.24
CA ILE A 554 -4.98 13.81 -2.75
C ILE A 554 -3.58 13.27 -3.02
N ASN A 555 -2.76 14.02 -3.76
CA ASN A 555 -1.40 13.60 -4.12
C ASN A 555 -0.47 13.50 -2.89
N SER A 556 -0.79 14.19 -1.80
CA SER A 556 -0.03 14.12 -0.55
C SER A 556 -0.61 13.10 0.45
N GLY A 557 -1.66 12.35 0.06
CA GLY A 557 -2.34 11.35 0.88
C GLY A 557 -3.16 11.91 2.05
N LYS A 558 -3.53 13.20 2.00
CA LYS A 558 -4.15 13.95 3.11
C LYS A 558 -5.67 14.06 3.01
N LEU A 559 -6.28 13.55 1.95
CA LEU A 559 -7.73 13.59 1.73
C LEU A 559 -8.21 12.24 1.20
N MET A 560 -9.14 11.62 1.91
CA MET A 560 -9.85 10.41 1.45
C MET A 560 -11.25 10.77 0.97
N THR A 561 -11.61 10.25 -0.20
CA THR A 561 -12.91 10.39 -0.87
C THR A 561 -13.40 9.03 -1.37
N ASP A 562 -14.70 8.86 -1.61
CA ASP A 562 -15.34 7.59 -1.98
C ASP A 562 -15.25 7.33 -3.50
N GLY A 563 -14.89 8.34 -4.29
CA GLY A 563 -14.82 8.28 -5.75
C GLY A 563 -13.47 8.64 -6.38
#